data_AF-I3XBT9-F1
#
_entry.id   AF-I3XBT9-F1
#
_cell.length_a   1.000
_cell.length_b   1.000
_cell.length_c   1.000
_cell.angle_alpha   90.00
_cell.angle_beta   90.00
_cell.angle_gamma   90.00
#
_symmetry.space_group_name_H-M   'P 1'
#
loop_
_entity.id
_entity.type
_entity.pdbx_description
1 polymer ?
#
loop_
_entity_poly.entity_id
_entity_poly.type
_entity_poly.pdbx_seq_one_letter_code
_entity_poly.pdbx_strand_id
1 'polypeptide(L)'
;MIDDGLEALRAEIGLREIASLVERTARWVAPETFVYLPVWYPEYARRKLFYNANWSEPRINTNRVSKAKVHKFEGNINANEALTKALGLRKKNRPNWSCCHLWGVDDPKYQKSNDVVADHRFYSCIANMVLLPTPLKAFTDTMPEIKAMLRLCARNLYGWQCDHETMEATNKALDAWSDWSAWPNSWPRQGEKKLPLGTTPFSDAIKADADRRLATIRRDLVEAGEYYPREGVRNALNYWGIAETAVERNAGAKNEENRMAY
;
A
#
# COMPACT_ATOMS: atom_id res chain seq x y z
N MET A 1 -40.71 -4.05 -7.40
CA MET A 1 -39.41 -3.35 -7.43
C MET A 1 -38.33 -4.41 -7.32
N ILE A 2 -37.17 -4.22 -7.96
CA ILE A 2 -36.04 -5.13 -7.80
C ILE A 2 -35.33 -4.75 -6.49
N ASP A 3 -34.91 -5.75 -5.71
CA ASP A 3 -34.17 -5.53 -4.47
C ASP A 3 -32.81 -4.86 -4.74
N ASP A 4 -32.26 -4.18 -3.73
CA ASP A 4 -30.89 -3.68 -3.82
C ASP A 4 -29.93 -4.84 -4.10
N GLY A 5 -28.96 -4.63 -4.99
CA GLY A 5 -28.07 -5.70 -5.44
C GLY A 5 -27.23 -6.33 -4.32
N LEU A 6 -26.92 -5.57 -3.24
CA LEU A 6 -26.25 -6.13 -2.07
C LEU A 6 -27.19 -6.95 -1.20
N GLU A 7 -28.46 -6.57 -1.10
CA GLU A 7 -29.46 -7.37 -0.38
C GLU A 7 -29.75 -8.69 -1.11
N ALA A 8 -29.88 -8.65 -2.44
CA ALA A 8 -29.97 -9.85 -3.26
C ALA A 8 -28.74 -10.76 -3.09
N LEU A 9 -27.54 -10.19 -3.02
CA LEU A 9 -26.31 -10.96 -2.79
C LEU A 9 -26.24 -11.53 -1.37
N ARG A 10 -26.62 -10.74 -0.35
CA ARG A 10 -26.63 -11.15 1.07
C ARG A 10 -27.62 -12.30 1.34
N ALA A 11 -28.67 -12.41 0.53
CA ALA A 11 -29.60 -13.55 0.59
C ALA A 11 -28.94 -14.88 0.16
N GLU A 12 -27.92 -14.83 -0.70
CA GLU A 12 -27.28 -16.00 -1.30
C GLU A 12 -25.94 -16.37 -0.62
N ILE A 13 -25.21 -15.37 -0.12
CA ILE A 13 -23.90 -15.58 0.51
C ILE A 13 -23.73 -14.67 1.73
N GLY A 14 -23.50 -15.30 2.88
CA GLY A 14 -23.31 -14.60 4.14
C GLY A 14 -21.97 -13.87 4.22
N LEU A 15 -21.90 -12.92 5.16
CA LEU A 15 -20.70 -12.11 5.38
C LEU A 15 -19.49 -12.98 5.74
N ARG A 16 -19.69 -14.06 6.51
CA ARG A 16 -18.63 -14.98 6.93
C ARG A 16 -18.05 -15.74 5.75
N GLU A 17 -18.88 -16.19 4.81
CA GLU A 17 -18.46 -16.89 3.60
C GLU A 17 -17.63 -15.99 2.70
N ILE A 18 -18.06 -14.73 2.52
CA ILE A 18 -17.30 -13.71 1.78
C ILE A 18 -15.97 -13.44 2.46
N ALA A 19 -15.96 -13.19 3.77
CA ALA A 19 -14.74 -12.93 4.53
C ALA A 19 -13.76 -14.10 4.46
N SER A 20 -14.26 -15.35 4.54
CA SER A 20 -13.45 -16.56 4.38
C SER A 20 -12.90 -16.72 2.97
N LEU A 21 -13.64 -16.31 1.94
CA LEU A 21 -13.14 -16.30 0.56
C LEU A 21 -12.02 -15.27 0.39
N VAL A 22 -12.18 -14.06 0.95
CA VAL A 22 -11.13 -13.03 0.97
C VAL A 22 -9.90 -13.53 1.73
N GLU A 23 -10.08 -14.15 2.90
CA GLU A 23 -9.01 -14.72 3.71
C GLU A 23 -8.11 -15.69 2.92
N ARG A 24 -8.70 -16.66 2.22
CA ARG A 24 -7.95 -17.68 1.49
C ARG A 24 -7.24 -17.14 0.25
N THR A 25 -7.72 -16.04 -0.31
CA THR A 25 -7.29 -15.54 -1.61
C THR A 25 -6.46 -14.26 -1.56
N ALA A 26 -6.58 -13.47 -0.49
CA ALA A 26 -5.76 -12.28 -0.29
C ALA A 26 -4.27 -12.64 -0.24
N ARG A 27 -3.43 -11.72 -0.69
CA ARG A 27 -1.98 -11.76 -0.45
C ARG A 27 -1.56 -10.54 0.35
N TRP A 28 -0.84 -10.83 1.42
CA TRP A 28 -0.35 -9.85 2.38
C TRP A 28 1.16 -9.78 2.32
N VAL A 29 1.70 -8.61 2.62
CA VAL A 29 3.14 -8.42 2.77
C VAL A 29 3.49 -8.71 4.22
N ALA A 30 4.58 -9.45 4.47
CA ALA A 30 5.00 -9.71 5.85
C ALA A 30 5.40 -8.42 6.59
N PRO A 31 5.16 -8.31 7.92
CA PRO A 31 5.53 -7.14 8.71
C PRO A 31 7.00 -6.74 8.58
N GLU A 32 7.91 -7.70 8.41
CA GLU A 32 9.34 -7.45 8.24
C GLU A 32 9.63 -6.61 6.99
N THR A 33 8.91 -6.85 5.90
CA THR A 33 9.02 -6.03 4.67
C THR A 33 8.50 -4.61 4.91
N PHE A 34 7.42 -4.47 5.70
CA PHE A 34 6.87 -3.16 6.07
C PHE A 34 7.83 -2.36 6.94
N VAL A 35 8.44 -2.98 7.95
CA VAL A 35 9.49 -2.37 8.78
C VAL A 35 10.69 -1.97 7.91
N TYR A 36 11.04 -2.76 6.91
CA TYR A 36 12.19 -2.50 6.04
C TYR A 36 12.00 -1.29 5.12
N LEU A 37 10.85 -1.23 4.43
CA LEU A 37 10.50 -0.11 3.57
C LEU A 37 8.96 0.06 3.51
N PRO A 38 8.38 0.92 4.36
CA PRO A 38 6.93 1.04 4.48
C PRO A 38 6.29 1.72 3.27
N VAL A 39 6.96 2.73 2.69
CA VAL A 39 6.52 3.48 1.50
C VAL A 39 7.52 3.32 0.37
N TRP A 40 7.05 2.89 -0.80
CA TRP A 40 7.94 2.55 -1.91
C TRP A 40 8.05 3.65 -2.96
N TYR A 41 7.01 4.44 -3.18
CA TYR A 41 6.94 5.43 -4.25
C TYR A 41 6.40 6.75 -3.69
N PRO A 42 7.09 7.38 -2.71
CA PRO A 42 6.64 8.60 -2.06
C PRO A 42 6.57 9.80 -3.01
N GLU A 43 7.16 9.73 -4.19
CA GLU A 43 7.10 10.78 -5.21
C GLU A 43 5.80 10.76 -6.02
N TYR A 44 5.00 9.71 -5.88
CA TYR A 44 3.70 9.61 -6.54
C TYR A 44 2.56 9.72 -5.54
N ALA A 45 1.43 10.25 -6.01
CA ALA A 45 0.16 10.23 -5.32
C ALA A 45 -0.97 10.28 -6.36
N ARG A 46 -2.16 9.77 -6.02
CA ARG A 46 -3.28 9.70 -6.96
C ARG A 46 -3.71 11.10 -7.41
N ARG A 47 -4.14 11.22 -8.67
CA ARG A 47 -4.56 12.48 -9.33
C ARG A 47 -3.44 13.53 -9.48
N LYS A 48 -2.19 13.22 -9.14
CA LYS A 48 -1.04 14.05 -9.53
C LYS A 48 -0.67 13.77 -10.98
N LEU A 49 -0.06 14.76 -11.63
CA LEU A 49 0.46 14.62 -12.98
C LEU A 49 1.49 13.50 -13.03
N PHE A 50 1.47 12.73 -14.11
CA PHE A 50 2.46 11.71 -14.37
C PHE A 50 3.58 12.34 -15.19
N TYR A 51 4.84 12.19 -14.78
CA TYR A 51 5.98 12.81 -15.47
C TYR A 51 6.78 11.81 -16.30
N ASN A 52 7.64 12.32 -17.18
CA ASN A 52 8.71 11.55 -17.80
C ASN A 52 9.69 11.02 -16.74
N ALA A 53 10.53 10.05 -17.11
CA ALA A 53 11.35 9.30 -16.14
C ALA A 53 12.31 10.18 -15.32
N ASN A 54 12.71 11.33 -15.85
CA ASN A 54 13.59 12.31 -15.21
C ASN A 54 12.84 13.47 -14.54
N TRP A 55 11.50 13.43 -14.46
CA TRP A 55 10.71 14.53 -13.88
C TRP A 55 10.89 15.89 -14.57
N SER A 56 11.24 15.90 -15.87
CA SER A 56 11.39 17.16 -16.61
C SER A 56 10.10 17.67 -17.25
N GLU A 57 9.15 16.78 -17.58
CA GLU A 57 7.93 17.16 -18.29
C GLU A 57 6.75 16.25 -17.93
N PRO A 58 5.52 16.79 -17.83
CA PRO A 58 4.31 15.98 -17.71
C PRO A 58 4.05 15.13 -18.95
N ARG A 59 3.64 13.88 -18.76
CA ARG A 59 3.17 13.00 -19.84
C ARG A 59 1.81 13.44 -20.35
N ILE A 60 1.64 13.30 -21.66
CA ILE A 60 0.41 13.63 -22.36
C ILE A 60 -0.16 12.35 -23.01
N ASN A 61 -1.45 12.11 -22.81
CA ASN A 61 -2.23 11.17 -23.61
C ASN A 61 -2.83 11.92 -24.79
N THR A 62 -2.56 11.44 -25.99
CA THR A 62 -3.18 11.95 -27.22
C THR A 62 -4.28 11.00 -27.65
N ASN A 63 -5.53 11.47 -27.70
CA ASN A 63 -6.62 10.70 -28.26
C ASN A 63 -6.33 10.43 -29.75
N ARG A 64 -6.34 9.15 -30.17
CA ARG A 64 -5.95 8.78 -31.54
C ARG A 64 -6.88 9.35 -32.61
N VAL A 65 -8.17 9.51 -32.28
CA VAL A 65 -9.23 9.98 -33.18
C VAL A 65 -9.35 11.50 -33.13
N SER A 66 -9.66 12.06 -31.96
CA SER A 66 -9.90 13.51 -31.82
C SER A 66 -8.62 14.36 -31.79
N LYS A 67 -7.44 13.73 -31.71
CA LYS A 67 -6.13 14.37 -31.50
C LYS A 67 -6.03 15.25 -30.25
N ALA A 68 -7.06 15.25 -29.40
CA ALA A 68 -7.06 15.97 -28.14
C ALA A 68 -5.92 15.47 -27.24
N LYS A 69 -5.20 16.43 -26.63
CA LYS A 69 -4.10 16.18 -25.71
C LYS A 69 -4.58 16.44 -24.29
N VAL A 70 -4.47 15.44 -23.43
CA VAL A 70 -4.78 15.56 -22.00
C VAL A 70 -3.60 15.06 -21.18
N HIS A 71 -3.33 15.72 -20.07
CA HIS A 71 -2.29 15.23 -19.17
C HIS A 71 -2.66 13.86 -18.61
N LYS A 72 -1.64 13.00 -18.49
CA LYS A 72 -1.80 11.72 -17.80
C LYS A 72 -1.69 11.96 -16.30
N PHE A 73 -2.60 11.35 -15.56
CA PHE A 73 -2.62 11.41 -14.10
C PHE A 73 -2.31 10.03 -13.51
N GLU A 74 -1.77 10.02 -12.29
CA GLU A 74 -1.58 8.79 -11.52
C GLU A 74 -2.93 8.23 -11.05
N GLY A 75 -3.24 7.01 -11.49
CA GLY A 75 -4.50 6.30 -11.23
C GLY A 75 -4.40 5.12 -10.26
N ASN A 76 -3.19 4.60 -10.01
CA ASN A 76 -2.76 3.57 -9.04
C ASN A 76 -1.53 2.77 -9.53
N ILE A 77 -0.84 3.20 -10.58
CA ILE A 77 0.23 2.45 -11.23
C ILE A 77 1.35 2.16 -10.24
N ASN A 78 1.86 3.19 -9.56
CA ASN A 78 3.02 3.04 -8.66
C ASN A 78 2.65 2.40 -7.32
N ALA A 79 1.45 2.60 -6.79
CA ALA A 79 0.95 1.84 -5.64
C ALA A 79 0.87 0.34 -5.96
N ASN A 80 0.38 0.02 -7.16
CA ASN A 80 0.26 -1.34 -7.62
C ASN A 80 1.63 -2.01 -7.90
N GLU A 81 2.61 -1.22 -8.33
CA GLU A 81 4.01 -1.66 -8.48
C GLU A 81 4.68 -1.87 -7.12
N ALA A 82 4.48 -0.97 -6.16
CA ALA A 82 4.95 -1.10 -4.78
C ALA A 82 4.54 -2.45 -4.18
N LEU A 83 3.23 -2.74 -4.19
CA LEU A 83 2.70 -3.99 -3.66
C LEU A 83 3.24 -5.21 -4.42
N THR A 84 3.38 -5.12 -5.75
CA THR A 84 3.92 -6.21 -6.56
C THR A 84 5.33 -6.59 -6.10
N LYS A 85 6.22 -5.60 -5.93
CA LYS A 85 7.60 -5.82 -5.51
C LYS A 85 7.70 -6.25 -4.06
N ALA A 86 6.91 -5.66 -3.18
CA ALA A 86 6.85 -6.04 -1.77
C ALA A 86 6.35 -7.49 -1.55
N LEU A 87 5.60 -8.04 -2.51
CA LEU A 87 5.20 -9.45 -2.54
C LEU A 87 6.19 -10.36 -3.29
N GLY A 88 7.34 -9.84 -3.76
CA GLY A 88 8.30 -10.61 -4.56
C GLY A 88 7.78 -11.04 -5.94
N LEU A 89 6.72 -10.38 -6.43
CA LEU A 89 6.06 -10.73 -7.68
C LEU A 89 6.60 -9.90 -8.85
N ARG A 90 6.17 -10.27 -10.06
CA ARG A 90 6.33 -9.47 -11.28
C ARG A 90 4.96 -9.22 -11.88
N LYS A 91 4.79 -8.11 -12.62
CA LYS A 91 3.50 -7.76 -13.23
C LYS A 91 2.90 -8.88 -14.11
N LYS A 92 3.75 -9.64 -14.81
CA LYS A 92 3.34 -10.79 -15.62
C LYS A 92 2.85 -12.00 -14.80
N ASN A 93 3.23 -12.09 -13.53
CA ASN A 93 2.91 -13.20 -12.63
C ASN A 93 1.58 -12.98 -11.87
N ARG A 94 0.79 -11.97 -12.25
CA ARG A 94 -0.43 -11.59 -11.52
C ARG A 94 -1.63 -11.27 -12.44
N PRO A 95 -1.96 -12.15 -13.39
CA PRO A 95 -3.17 -11.98 -14.19
C PRO A 95 -4.41 -12.02 -13.29
N ASN A 96 -5.36 -11.11 -13.49
CA ASN A 96 -6.61 -11.04 -12.72
C ASN A 96 -6.44 -10.74 -11.22
N TRP A 97 -5.33 -10.10 -10.83
CA TRP A 97 -5.12 -9.57 -9.49
C TRP A 97 -5.17 -8.05 -9.49
N SER A 98 -5.73 -7.49 -8.42
CA SER A 98 -5.85 -6.06 -8.21
C SER A 98 -5.29 -5.67 -6.85
N CYS A 99 -4.57 -4.55 -6.81
CA CYS A 99 -4.20 -3.88 -5.58
C CYS A 99 -5.41 -3.08 -5.07
N CYS A 100 -5.80 -3.31 -3.81
CA CYS A 100 -6.82 -2.54 -3.13
C CYS A 100 -6.17 -1.70 -2.02
N HIS A 101 -6.52 -0.41 -1.97
CA HIS A 101 -6.17 0.47 -0.86
C HIS A 101 -7.18 0.29 0.26
N LEU A 102 -6.70 0.04 1.47
CA LEU A 102 -7.56 -0.29 2.60
C LEU A 102 -8.07 0.97 3.31
N TRP A 103 -7.25 2.02 3.43
CA TRP A 103 -7.62 3.30 4.02
C TRP A 103 -7.97 4.31 2.93
N GLY A 104 -8.96 5.14 3.22
CA GLY A 104 -9.55 6.08 2.28
C GLY A 104 -11.05 6.19 2.45
N VAL A 105 -11.64 7.14 1.74
CA VAL A 105 -13.07 7.44 1.88
C VAL A 105 -13.92 6.27 1.39
N ASP A 106 -14.79 5.80 2.28
CA ASP A 106 -15.87 4.86 1.94
C ASP A 106 -17.00 5.66 1.33
N ASP A 107 -16.95 5.81 0.02
CA ASP A 107 -18.02 6.45 -0.72
C ASP A 107 -18.63 5.47 -1.73
N PRO A 108 -19.72 4.79 -1.37
CA PRO A 108 -20.46 3.90 -2.27
C PRO A 108 -20.95 4.61 -3.54
N LYS A 109 -21.07 5.94 -3.52
CA LYS A 109 -21.50 6.76 -4.66
C LYS A 109 -20.32 7.29 -5.48
N TYR A 110 -19.08 7.05 -5.05
CA TYR A 110 -17.85 7.50 -5.72
C TYR A 110 -17.76 9.03 -5.97
N GLN A 111 -18.41 9.84 -5.12
CA GLN A 111 -18.50 11.30 -5.25
C GLN A 111 -17.34 12.03 -4.55
N LYS A 112 -16.79 11.48 -3.48
CA LYS A 112 -15.73 12.07 -2.67
C LYS A 112 -14.34 11.76 -3.22
N SER A 113 -13.43 12.72 -3.11
CA SER A 113 -12.01 12.45 -3.29
C SER A 113 -11.51 11.53 -2.19
N ASN A 114 -10.67 10.56 -2.55
CA ASN A 114 -9.96 9.76 -1.57
C ASN A 114 -8.64 10.47 -1.25
N ASP A 115 -8.65 11.29 -0.21
CA ASP A 115 -7.52 12.15 0.14
C ASP A 115 -6.33 11.36 0.69
N VAL A 116 -6.58 10.19 1.32
CA VAL A 116 -5.52 9.28 1.79
C VAL A 116 -4.61 8.85 0.65
N VAL A 117 -5.16 8.47 -0.51
CA VAL A 117 -4.36 8.07 -1.67
C VAL A 117 -3.83 9.26 -2.49
N ALA A 118 -4.23 10.48 -2.16
CA ALA A 118 -3.63 11.71 -2.67
C ALA A 118 -2.45 12.20 -1.79
N ASP A 119 -2.26 11.58 -0.62
CA ASP A 119 -1.15 11.82 0.28
C ASP A 119 0.04 10.91 -0.05
N HIS A 120 1.21 11.51 -0.23
CA HIS A 120 2.47 10.85 -0.53
C HIS A 120 2.91 9.85 0.55
N ARG A 121 2.49 10.08 1.82
CA ARG A 121 2.76 9.19 2.95
C ARG A 121 2.06 7.84 2.80
N PHE A 122 0.83 7.84 2.28
CA PHE A 122 -0.06 6.68 2.35
C PHE A 122 -0.33 6.03 0.99
N TYR A 123 -0.15 6.75 -0.11
CA TYR A 123 -0.48 6.28 -1.46
C TYR A 123 0.21 4.96 -1.83
N SER A 124 1.51 4.84 -1.58
CA SER A 124 2.31 3.64 -1.89
C SER A 124 2.78 2.92 -0.63
N CYS A 125 2.10 3.16 0.49
CA CYS A 125 2.34 2.46 1.75
C CYS A 125 1.83 1.01 1.64
N ILE A 126 2.71 0.03 1.85
CA ILE A 126 2.35 -1.39 1.69
C ILE A 126 1.41 -1.88 2.79
N ALA A 127 1.44 -1.27 3.97
CA ALA A 127 0.47 -1.55 5.02
C ALA A 127 -0.94 -1.07 4.64
N ASN A 128 -1.06 -0.06 3.77
CA ASN A 128 -2.31 0.46 3.24
C ASN A 128 -2.87 -0.38 2.07
N MET A 129 -2.27 -1.54 1.74
CA MET A 129 -2.62 -2.27 0.54
C MET A 129 -2.72 -3.79 0.75
N VAL A 130 -3.62 -4.40 0.00
CA VAL A 130 -3.76 -5.86 -0.10
C VAL A 130 -3.94 -6.26 -1.56
N LEU A 131 -3.39 -7.41 -1.94
CA LEU A 131 -3.59 -7.96 -3.28
C LEU A 131 -4.76 -8.93 -3.26
N LEU A 132 -5.74 -8.71 -4.13
CA LEU A 132 -6.96 -9.49 -4.21
C LEU A 132 -7.19 -9.99 -5.64
N PRO A 133 -7.86 -11.14 -5.84
CA PRO A 133 -8.48 -11.43 -7.12
C PRO A 133 -9.38 -10.27 -7.54
N THR A 134 -9.28 -9.84 -8.80
CA THR A 134 -9.99 -8.65 -9.29
C THR A 134 -11.50 -8.65 -9.01
N PRO A 135 -12.24 -9.77 -9.15
CA PRO A 135 -13.66 -9.80 -8.77
C PRO A 135 -13.91 -9.50 -7.29
N LEU A 136 -13.01 -9.90 -6.39
CA LEU A 136 -13.15 -9.68 -4.95
C LEU A 136 -12.94 -8.22 -4.54
N LYS A 137 -12.30 -7.43 -5.39
CA LYS A 137 -12.16 -5.99 -5.16
C LYS A 137 -13.52 -5.29 -5.02
N ALA A 138 -14.54 -5.73 -5.76
CA ALA A 138 -15.87 -5.14 -5.67
C ALA A 138 -16.42 -5.23 -4.24
N PHE A 139 -16.26 -6.38 -3.57
CA PHE A 139 -16.66 -6.56 -2.17
C PHE A 139 -15.96 -5.57 -1.24
N THR A 140 -14.67 -5.30 -1.47
CA THR A 140 -13.94 -4.31 -0.65
C THR A 140 -14.36 -2.86 -0.91
N ASP A 141 -14.93 -2.58 -2.09
CA ASP A 141 -15.41 -1.25 -2.46
C ASP A 141 -16.87 -1.01 -2.01
N THR A 142 -17.71 -2.06 -1.97
CA THR A 142 -19.15 -1.95 -1.74
C THR A 142 -19.67 -2.54 -0.43
N MET A 143 -18.89 -3.37 0.28
CA MET A 143 -19.26 -3.93 1.59
C MET A 143 -18.39 -3.35 2.71
N PRO A 144 -18.89 -2.35 3.46
CA PRO A 144 -18.14 -1.69 4.52
C PRO A 144 -17.60 -2.65 5.59
N GLU A 145 -18.32 -3.73 5.90
CA GLU A 145 -17.96 -4.72 6.91
C GLU A 145 -16.70 -5.51 6.50
N ILE A 146 -16.61 -5.92 5.22
CA ILE A 146 -15.42 -6.59 4.67
C ILE A 146 -14.22 -5.64 4.73
N LYS A 147 -14.42 -4.37 4.35
CA LYS A 147 -13.35 -3.37 4.37
C LYS A 147 -12.90 -3.04 5.79
N ALA A 148 -13.82 -2.96 6.75
CA ALA A 148 -13.52 -2.76 8.16
C ALA A 148 -12.68 -3.93 8.72
N MET A 149 -13.06 -5.17 8.43
CA MET A 149 -12.27 -6.33 8.86
C MET A 149 -10.87 -6.35 8.22
N LEU A 150 -10.74 -5.97 6.95
CA LEU A 150 -9.43 -5.85 6.30
C LEU A 150 -8.55 -4.76 6.93
N ARG A 151 -9.14 -3.61 7.29
CA ARG A 151 -8.42 -2.54 8.02
C ARG A 151 -7.96 -3.00 9.39
N LEU A 152 -8.80 -3.72 10.14
CA LEU A 152 -8.44 -4.29 11.43
C LEU A 152 -7.33 -5.34 11.29
N CYS A 153 -7.43 -6.21 10.28
CA CYS A 153 -6.40 -7.21 10.00
C CYS A 153 -5.06 -6.54 9.71
N ALA A 154 -5.04 -5.54 8.82
CA ALA A 154 -3.84 -4.79 8.49
C ALA A 154 -3.30 -4.00 9.71
N ARG A 155 -4.18 -3.37 10.50
CA ARG A 155 -3.83 -2.69 11.75
C ARG A 155 -3.11 -3.61 12.73
N ASN A 156 -3.65 -4.80 12.95
CA ASN A 156 -3.09 -5.77 13.89
C ASN A 156 -1.83 -6.43 13.33
N LEU A 157 -1.77 -6.67 12.02
CA LEU A 157 -0.60 -7.25 11.35
C LEU A 157 0.62 -6.32 11.39
N TYR A 158 0.42 -5.03 11.08
CA TYR A 158 1.53 -4.08 10.92
C TYR A 158 1.75 -3.20 12.16
N GLY A 159 0.87 -3.27 13.16
CA GLY A 159 0.90 -2.35 14.30
C GLY A 159 0.69 -0.88 13.89
N TRP A 160 0.03 -0.65 12.75
CA TRP A 160 -0.12 0.66 12.14
C TRP A 160 -1.54 0.88 11.62
N GLN A 161 -2.06 2.10 11.77
CA GLN A 161 -3.26 2.55 11.11
C GLN A 161 -3.01 3.91 10.46
N CYS A 162 -3.71 4.21 9.37
CA CYS A 162 -3.63 5.54 8.76
C CYS A 162 -4.17 6.60 9.73
N ASP A 163 -3.35 7.61 9.99
CA ASP A 163 -3.62 8.77 10.83
C ASP A 163 -3.93 10.03 10.01
N HIS A 164 -4.28 9.89 8.73
CA HIS A 164 -4.81 11.00 7.94
C HIS A 164 -6.07 11.56 8.62
N GLU A 165 -6.21 12.88 8.68
CA GLU A 165 -7.30 13.57 9.40
C GLU A 165 -8.70 13.07 8.99
N THR A 166 -8.91 12.78 7.71
CA THR A 166 -10.19 12.27 7.20
C THR A 166 -10.55 10.88 7.70
N MET A 167 -9.61 10.15 8.30
CA MET A 167 -9.81 8.79 8.83
C MET A 167 -10.21 8.78 10.31
N GLU A 168 -10.32 9.92 10.99
CA GLU A 168 -10.65 9.97 12.42
C GLU A 168 -11.94 9.21 12.77
N ALA A 169 -13.04 9.48 12.04
CA ALA A 169 -14.32 8.80 12.26
C ALA A 169 -14.25 7.30 11.98
N THR A 170 -13.54 6.90 10.91
CA THR A 170 -13.31 5.50 10.57
C THR A 170 -12.52 4.80 11.68
N ASN A 171 -11.44 5.42 12.17
CA ASN A 171 -10.63 4.84 13.23
C ASN A 171 -11.43 4.67 14.53
N LYS A 172 -12.22 5.67 14.94
CA LYS A 172 -13.14 5.56 16.09
C LYS A 172 -14.13 4.40 15.94
N ALA A 173 -14.70 4.21 14.74
CA ALA A 173 -15.61 3.10 14.48
C ALA A 173 -14.91 1.73 14.56
N LEU A 174 -13.67 1.63 14.09
CA LEU A 174 -12.87 0.41 14.20
C LEU A 174 -12.44 0.12 15.65
N ASP A 175 -12.18 1.16 16.45
CA ASP A 175 -11.85 1.01 17.88
C ASP A 175 -13.07 0.49 18.67
N ALA A 176 -14.27 0.87 18.26
CA ALA A 176 -15.53 0.41 18.85
C ALA A 176 -16.03 -0.93 18.26
N TRP A 177 -15.28 -1.57 17.38
CA TRP A 177 -15.73 -2.77 16.67
C TRP A 177 -15.93 -3.96 17.63
N SER A 178 -17.14 -4.53 17.63
CA SER A 178 -17.52 -5.62 18.52
C SER A 178 -18.09 -6.86 17.82
N ASP A 179 -18.42 -6.78 16.53
CA ASP A 179 -18.97 -7.92 15.79
C ASP A 179 -17.85 -8.78 15.18
N TRP A 180 -17.55 -9.89 15.84
CA TRP A 180 -16.51 -10.83 15.42
C TRP A 180 -17.07 -12.10 14.77
N SER A 181 -18.38 -12.16 14.51
CA SER A 181 -19.06 -13.37 14.04
C SER A 181 -18.57 -13.85 12.67
N ALA A 182 -18.21 -12.91 11.79
CA ALA A 182 -17.67 -13.16 10.47
C ALA A 182 -16.13 -13.09 10.39
N TRP A 183 -15.44 -12.89 11.51
CA TRP A 183 -13.99 -12.68 11.54
C TRP A 183 -13.23 -13.91 11.00
N PRO A 184 -12.36 -13.74 9.98
CA PRO A 184 -11.59 -14.86 9.47
C PRO A 184 -10.63 -15.45 10.49
N ASN A 185 -10.54 -16.78 10.53
CA ASN A 185 -9.81 -17.49 11.56
C ASN A 185 -8.33 -17.11 11.56
N SER A 186 -7.69 -16.97 10.40
CA SER A 186 -6.25 -16.71 10.27
C SER A 186 -5.84 -15.26 10.55
N TRP A 187 -6.79 -14.32 10.59
CA TRP A 187 -6.47 -12.91 10.73
C TRP A 187 -6.16 -12.56 12.19
N PRO A 188 -5.08 -11.80 12.45
CA PRO A 188 -4.68 -11.45 13.81
C PRO A 188 -5.70 -10.53 14.47
N ARG A 189 -6.08 -10.86 15.71
CA ARG A 189 -6.66 -9.89 16.63
C ARG A 189 -5.57 -9.05 17.29
N GLN A 190 -5.98 -7.99 17.98
CA GLN A 190 -5.04 -7.10 18.67
C GLN A 190 -4.18 -7.90 19.66
N GLY A 191 -2.85 -7.75 19.55
CA GLY A 191 -1.87 -8.44 20.40
C GLY A 191 -1.52 -9.87 19.96
N GLU A 192 -2.20 -10.45 18.97
CA GLU A 192 -1.87 -11.77 18.46
C GLU A 192 -0.70 -11.74 17.49
N LYS A 193 0.24 -12.67 17.63
CA LYS A 193 1.35 -12.88 16.68
C LYS A 193 0.95 -13.86 15.59
N LYS A 194 -0.12 -13.54 14.87
CA LYS A 194 -0.69 -14.38 13.82
C LYS A 194 -0.51 -13.75 12.45
N LEU A 195 -0.08 -14.55 11.47
CA LEU A 195 0.00 -14.10 10.09
C LEU A 195 -1.26 -14.54 9.32
N PRO A 196 -1.94 -13.63 8.62
CA PRO A 196 -3.00 -13.99 7.68
C PRO A 196 -2.52 -15.02 6.65
N LEU A 197 -3.43 -15.87 6.17
CA LEU A 197 -3.14 -16.73 5.03
C LEU A 197 -2.66 -15.90 3.83
N GLY A 198 -1.73 -16.47 3.05
CA GLY A 198 -1.18 -15.81 1.87
C GLY A 198 -0.21 -14.66 2.18
N THR A 199 0.27 -14.53 3.42
CA THR A 199 1.38 -13.61 3.76
C THR A 199 2.67 -14.07 3.07
N THR A 200 3.29 -13.21 2.28
CA THR A 200 4.57 -13.47 1.63
C THR A 200 5.72 -13.09 2.56
N PRO A 201 6.60 -14.04 2.97
CA PRO A 201 7.74 -13.76 3.83
C PRO A 201 8.72 -12.77 3.21
N PHE A 202 9.40 -12.00 4.05
CA PHE A 202 10.53 -11.19 3.60
C PHE A 202 11.66 -12.10 3.09
N SER A 203 12.23 -11.76 1.94
CA SER A 203 13.25 -12.56 1.27
C SER A 203 14.35 -11.66 0.70
N ASP A 204 15.51 -12.23 0.37
CA ASP A 204 16.63 -11.48 -0.22
C ASP A 204 16.25 -10.78 -1.52
N ALA A 205 15.35 -11.38 -2.31
CA ALA A 205 14.84 -10.77 -3.53
C ALA A 205 14.02 -9.50 -3.23
N ILE A 206 13.12 -9.57 -2.25
CA ILE A 206 12.31 -8.42 -1.81
C ILE A 206 13.22 -7.34 -1.22
N LYS A 207 14.20 -7.74 -0.39
CA LYS A 207 15.20 -6.84 0.18
C LYS A 207 15.96 -6.09 -0.93
N ALA A 208 16.45 -6.81 -1.94
CA ALA A 208 17.18 -6.21 -3.04
C ALA A 208 16.32 -5.23 -3.87
N ASP A 209 15.03 -5.52 -4.05
CA ASP A 209 14.09 -4.59 -4.69
C ASP A 209 13.83 -3.34 -3.84
N ALA A 210 13.66 -3.51 -2.52
CA ALA A 210 13.50 -2.41 -1.58
C ALA A 210 14.76 -1.52 -1.53
N ASP A 211 15.95 -2.13 -1.50
CA ASP A 211 17.24 -1.42 -1.53
C ASP A 211 17.40 -0.58 -2.81
N ARG A 212 17.12 -1.17 -3.98
CA ARG A 212 17.14 -0.45 -5.26
C ARG A 212 16.14 0.70 -5.28
N ARG A 213 14.94 0.47 -4.73
CA ARG A 213 13.92 1.52 -4.67
C ARG A 213 14.38 2.64 -3.76
N LEU A 214 14.81 2.36 -2.54
CA LEU A 214 15.29 3.36 -1.60
C LEU A 214 16.47 4.16 -2.17
N ALA A 215 17.45 3.50 -2.78
CA ALA A 215 18.56 4.17 -3.46
C ALA A 215 18.08 5.12 -4.56
N THR A 216 17.07 4.72 -5.33
CA THR A 216 16.47 5.58 -6.36
C THR A 216 15.73 6.77 -5.75
N ILE A 217 14.99 6.61 -4.63
CA ILE A 217 14.36 7.75 -3.93
C ILE A 217 15.42 8.78 -3.55
N ARG A 218 16.51 8.32 -2.92
CA ARG A 218 17.60 9.18 -2.44
C ARG A 218 18.32 9.90 -3.57
N ARG A 219 18.60 9.19 -4.66
CA ARG A 219 19.19 9.79 -5.86
C ARG A 219 18.27 10.86 -6.45
N ASP A 220 16.99 10.54 -6.63
CA ASP A 220 16.03 11.45 -7.28
C ASP A 220 15.76 12.71 -6.44
N LEU A 221 15.87 12.64 -5.11
CA LEU A 221 15.84 13.84 -4.24
C LEU A 221 16.91 14.87 -4.61
N VAL A 222 18.06 14.42 -5.11
CA VAL A 222 19.17 15.27 -5.56
C VAL A 222 19.04 15.58 -7.05
N GLU A 223 18.94 14.55 -7.88
CA GLU A 223 19.22 14.62 -9.32
C GLU A 223 17.97 14.78 -10.21
N ALA A 224 16.76 14.50 -9.72
CA ALA A 224 15.59 14.53 -10.58
C ALA A 224 15.25 15.95 -11.07
N GLY A 225 14.47 16.05 -12.13
CA GLY A 225 14.03 17.33 -12.70
C GLY A 225 13.22 18.18 -11.72
N GLU A 226 12.93 19.41 -12.14
CA GLU A 226 12.27 20.43 -11.32
C GLU A 226 10.89 19.98 -10.77
N TYR A 227 10.19 19.08 -11.48
CA TYR A 227 8.86 18.63 -11.08
C TYR A 227 8.86 17.45 -10.10
N TYR A 228 10.04 16.95 -9.69
CA TYR A 228 10.10 15.95 -8.63
C TYR A 228 9.59 16.58 -7.31
N PRO A 229 8.59 15.98 -6.64
CA PRO A 229 7.96 16.58 -5.47
C PRO A 229 8.83 16.40 -4.22
N ARG A 230 10.00 17.04 -4.20
CA ARG A 230 11.05 16.88 -3.18
C ARG A 230 10.49 17.05 -1.77
N GLU A 231 9.75 18.12 -1.51
CA GLU A 231 9.17 18.37 -0.18
C GLU A 231 8.17 17.29 0.22
N GLY A 232 7.28 16.89 -0.70
CA GLY A 232 6.32 15.80 -0.45
C GLY A 232 7.02 14.47 -0.14
N VAL A 233 8.11 14.17 -0.85
CA VAL A 233 8.94 12.99 -0.60
C VAL A 233 9.62 13.07 0.75
N ARG A 234 10.28 14.19 1.10
CA ARG A 234 10.92 14.38 2.40
C ARG A 234 9.94 14.24 3.55
N ASN A 235 8.77 14.86 3.43
CA ASN A 235 7.70 14.73 4.43
C ASN A 235 7.25 13.28 4.60
N ALA A 236 7.14 12.52 3.51
CA ALA A 236 6.82 11.10 3.56
C ALA A 236 7.94 10.29 4.23
N LEU A 237 9.20 10.51 3.86
CA LEU A 237 10.33 9.81 4.47
C LEU A 237 10.44 10.11 5.97
N ASN A 238 10.29 11.37 6.37
CA ASN A 238 10.31 11.79 7.77
C ASN A 238 9.18 11.15 8.58
N TYR A 239 7.96 11.14 8.05
CA TYR A 239 6.82 10.46 8.67
C TYR A 239 7.12 8.98 8.96
N TRP A 240 7.78 8.30 8.02
CA TRP A 240 8.13 6.88 8.14
C TRP A 240 9.48 6.61 8.82
N GLY A 241 10.19 7.64 9.29
CA GLY A 241 11.51 7.48 9.93
C GLY A 241 12.61 6.98 8.98
N ILE A 242 12.49 7.22 7.67
CA ILE A 242 13.46 6.78 6.66
C ILE A 242 14.50 7.88 6.43
N ALA A 243 15.79 7.56 6.61
CA ALA A 243 16.87 8.52 6.38
C ALA A 243 17.00 8.92 4.89
N GLU A 244 17.09 10.22 4.62
CA GLU A 244 17.28 10.80 3.28
C GLU A 244 18.63 10.44 2.65
N THR A 245 19.65 10.19 3.47
CA THR A 245 20.97 9.75 3.03
C THR A 245 21.23 8.31 3.47
N ALA A 246 22.14 7.62 2.78
CA ALA A 246 22.66 6.38 3.30
C ALA A 246 23.48 6.70 4.56
N VAL A 247 23.19 6.03 5.68
CA VAL A 247 24.11 6.05 6.82
C VAL A 247 25.39 5.35 6.35
N GLU A 248 26.50 6.08 6.30
CA GLU A 248 27.81 5.49 6.07
C GLU A 248 28.02 4.41 7.14
N ARG A 249 28.04 3.13 6.74
CA ARG A 249 28.51 2.09 7.64
C ARG A 249 30.01 2.34 7.80
N ASN A 250 30.41 2.89 8.95
CA ASN A 250 31.81 3.01 9.34
C ASN A 250 32.51 1.67 9.12
N ALA A 251 33.33 1.58 8.08
CA ALA A 251 34.33 0.55 7.90
C ALA A 251 35.46 0.82 8.92
N GLY A 252 35.17 0.57 10.20
CA GLY A 252 36.04 0.89 11.32
C GLY A 252 36.05 -0.24 12.35
N ALA A 253 36.22 -1.48 11.88
CA ALA A 253 36.50 -2.63 12.74
C ALA A 253 37.48 -3.57 12.03
N LYS A 254 38.63 -3.02 11.63
CA LYS A 254 39.85 -3.77 11.29
C LYS A 254 41.02 -2.91 11.73
N ASN A 255 41.48 -3.10 12.98
CA ASN A 255 42.86 -2.92 13.45
C ASN A 255 42.88 -2.84 14.98
N GLU A 256 42.63 -3.95 15.68
CA GLU A 256 43.01 -4.03 17.10
C GLU A 256 43.33 -5.46 17.59
N GLU A 257 43.77 -6.35 16.69
CA GLU A 257 44.26 -7.69 17.08
C GLU A 257 45.79 -7.87 16.95
N ASN A 258 46.55 -6.78 16.74
CA ASN A 258 48.02 -6.87 16.58
C ASN A 258 48.83 -6.10 17.62
N ARG A 259 48.37 -6.08 18.87
CA ARG A 259 49.19 -5.68 20.02
C ARG A 259 48.80 -6.51 21.25
N MET A 260 49.43 -7.68 21.40
CA MET A 260 49.82 -8.32 22.67
C MET A 260 50.44 -9.67 22.33
N ALA A 261 51.66 -9.62 21.81
CA ALA A 261 52.58 -10.75 21.77
C ALA A 261 53.99 -10.19 21.99
N TYR A 262 54.28 -9.83 23.24
CA TYR A 262 55.61 -9.75 23.84
C TYR A 262 55.46 -10.06 25.32
#